data_AF-A0A2A9F225-F1
#
_entry.id   AF-A0A2A9F225-F1
#
_cell.length_a   1.000
_cell.length_b   1.000
_cell.length_c   1.000
_cell.angle_alpha   90.00
_cell.angle_beta   90.00
_cell.angle_gamma   90.00
#
_symmetry.space_group_name_H-M   'P 1'
#
loop_
_entity.id
_entity.type
_entity.pdbx_description
1 polymer ?
#
loop_
_entity_poly.entity_id
_entity_poly.type
_entity_poly.pdbx_seq_one_letter_code
_entity_poly.pdbx_strand_id
1 'polypeptide(L)'
;MTIETRPQTEEMARARRLLKRLAAHDGEISTEAGIDASMAFWTLEGLLPPFPPAGDVSGLPLPSLEEVRDALLAAADAAESVEEALTIARAGAELNTSKAS
;
A
#
# COMPACT_ATOMS: atom_id res chain seq x y z
N MET A 1 1.49 11.71 -24.66
CA MET A 1 2.53 11.59 -23.62
C MET A 1 2.26 10.31 -22.87
N THR A 2 3.09 9.30 -23.03
CA THR A 2 3.03 8.06 -22.24
C THR A 2 3.86 8.28 -20.98
N ILE A 3 3.27 8.09 -19.81
CA ILE A 3 4.02 8.09 -18.55
C ILE A 3 4.73 6.75 -18.48
N GLU A 4 6.06 6.76 -18.36
CA GLU A 4 6.85 5.55 -18.16
C GLU A 4 6.59 5.02 -16.75
N THR A 5 6.29 3.72 -16.65
CA THR A 5 6.04 3.05 -15.38
C THR A 5 7.10 2.00 -15.11
N ARG A 6 7.45 1.78 -13.83
CA ARG A 6 8.28 0.63 -13.44
C ARG A 6 7.48 -0.68 -13.52
N PRO A 7 8.15 -1.84 -13.70
CA PRO A 7 7.51 -3.14 -13.49
C PRO A 7 7.00 -3.27 -12.04
N GLN A 8 6.05 -4.17 -11.83
CA GLN A 8 5.56 -4.52 -10.50
C GLN A 8 5.32 -6.02 -10.42
N THR A 9 5.59 -6.61 -9.26
CA THR A 9 5.24 -7.99 -8.92
C THR A 9 3.74 -8.10 -8.61
N GLU A 10 3.21 -9.32 -8.60
CA GLU A 10 1.81 -9.57 -8.22
C GLU A 10 1.57 -9.24 -6.74
N GLU A 11 2.55 -9.49 -5.88
CA GLU A 11 2.55 -9.18 -4.46
C GLU A 11 2.50 -7.67 -4.22
N MET A 12 3.33 -6.90 -4.93
CA MET A 12 3.28 -5.43 -4.89
C MET A 12 1.92 -4.90 -5.37
N ALA A 13 1.42 -5.44 -6.49
CA ALA A 13 0.11 -5.05 -7.02
C ALA A 13 -1.02 -5.32 -6.00
N ARG A 14 -0.97 -6.47 -5.31
CA ARG A 14 -1.92 -6.86 -4.26
C ARG A 14 -1.83 -5.93 -3.06
N ALA A 15 -0.62 -5.69 -2.53
CA ALA A 15 -0.41 -4.81 -1.38
C ALA A 15 -0.95 -3.39 -1.65
N ARG A 16 -0.61 -2.83 -2.81
CA ARG A 16 -1.11 -1.50 -3.24
C ARG A 16 -2.63 -1.46 -3.35
N ARG A 17 -3.27 -2.49 -3.89
CA ARG A 17 -4.75 -2.57 -3.98
C ARG A 17 -5.42 -2.62 -2.61
N LEU A 18 -4.90 -3.44 -1.70
CA LEU A 18 -5.46 -3.56 -0.36
C LEU A 18 -5.30 -2.24 0.43
N LEU A 19 -4.11 -1.63 0.35
CA LEU A 19 -3.85 -0.31 0.93
C LEU A 19 -4.77 0.77 0.36
N LYS A 20 -4.94 0.82 -0.96
CA LYS A 20 -5.85 1.78 -1.60
C LYS A 20 -7.29 1.60 -1.12
N ARG A 21 -7.75 0.36 -0.97
CA ARG A 21 -9.11 0.09 -0.48
C ARG A 21 -9.28 0.50 0.98
N LEU A 22 -8.29 0.21 1.82
CA LEU A 22 -8.28 0.62 3.22
C LEU A 22 -8.15 2.14 3.37
N ALA A 23 -7.42 2.82 2.50
CA ALA A 23 -7.32 4.28 2.49
C ALA A 23 -8.61 4.96 2.01
N ALA A 24 -9.34 4.32 1.08
CA ALA A 24 -10.64 4.83 0.64
C ALA A 24 -11.67 4.75 1.77
N HIS A 25 -11.77 3.58 2.42
CA HIS A 25 -12.65 3.14 3.53
C HIS A 25 -14.09 3.66 3.67
N ASP A 26 -14.52 4.74 3.03
CA ASP A 26 -15.88 5.29 3.03
C ASP A 26 -16.56 5.34 4.42
N GLY A 27 -15.76 5.65 5.46
CA GLY A 27 -16.21 5.73 6.85
C GLY A 27 -16.33 4.38 7.60
N GLU A 28 -15.89 3.27 7.02
CA GLU A 28 -15.95 1.93 7.62
C GLU A 28 -14.92 1.70 8.75
N ILE A 29 -13.86 2.51 8.81
CA ILE A 29 -12.82 2.51 9.86
C ILE A 29 -12.67 3.90 10.49
N SER A 30 -11.93 3.98 11.60
CA SER A 30 -11.65 5.27 12.25
C SER A 30 -10.82 6.19 11.36
N THR A 31 -10.95 7.49 11.57
CA THR A 31 -10.18 8.51 10.84
C THR A 31 -8.67 8.28 10.98
N GLU A 32 -8.19 7.94 12.18
CA GLU A 32 -6.76 7.67 12.40
C GLU A 32 -6.28 6.48 11.56
N ALA A 33 -7.03 5.37 11.56
CA ALA A 33 -6.70 4.20 10.76
C ALA A 33 -6.74 4.50 9.24
N GLY A 34 -7.67 5.34 8.79
CA GLY A 34 -7.75 5.82 7.40
C GLY A 34 -6.55 6.71 7.01
N ILE A 35 -6.08 7.57 7.92
CA ILE A 35 -4.88 8.39 7.73
C ILE A 35 -3.64 7.50 7.62
N ASP A 36 -3.45 6.56 8.54
CA ASP A 36 -2.31 5.63 8.52
C ASP A 36 -2.27 4.81 7.21
N ALA A 37 -3.44 4.31 6.77
CA ALA A 37 -3.56 3.60 5.50
C ALA A 37 -3.25 4.48 4.29
N SER A 38 -3.68 5.74 4.32
CA SER A 38 -3.39 6.71 3.25
C SER A 38 -1.90 7.02 3.17
N MET A 39 -1.24 7.24 4.31
CA MET A 39 0.20 7.50 4.38
C MET A 39 1.01 6.30 3.87
N ALA A 40 0.62 5.09 4.25
CA ALA A 40 1.23 3.86 3.76
C ALA A 40 1.05 3.69 2.25
N PHE A 41 -0.15 3.93 1.72
CA PHE A 41 -0.41 3.89 0.27
C PHE A 41 0.47 4.88 -0.49
N TRP A 42 0.46 6.16 -0.09
CA TRP A 42 1.25 7.19 -0.76
C TRP A 42 2.77 7.00 -0.62
N THR A 43 3.22 6.32 0.43
CA THR A 43 4.62 5.91 0.55
C THR A 43 5.03 4.95 -0.56
N LEU A 44 4.19 3.96 -0.90
CA LEU A 44 4.45 3.05 -2.03
C LEU A 44 4.37 3.77 -3.39
N GLU A 45 3.41 4.69 -3.54
CA GLU A 45 3.23 5.46 -4.78
C GLU A 45 4.32 6.52 -5.01
N GLY A 46 5.16 6.79 -4.00
CA GLY A 46 6.22 7.80 -4.08
C GLY A 46 7.45 7.40 -4.91
N LEU A 47 7.53 6.14 -5.37
CA LEU A 47 8.64 5.65 -6.16
C LEU A 47 8.66 6.21 -7.59
N LEU A 48 9.86 6.48 -8.12
CA LEU A 48 10.07 6.95 -9.49
C LEU A 48 10.98 5.99 -10.28
N PRO A 49 10.63 5.60 -11.52
CA PRO A 49 9.35 5.87 -12.19
C PRO A 49 8.17 5.20 -11.43
N PRO A 50 6.94 5.72 -11.57
CA PRO A 50 5.78 5.23 -10.80
C PRO A 50 5.38 3.82 -11.20
N PHE A 51 4.65 3.14 -10.32
CA PHE A 51 3.99 1.89 -10.70
C PHE A 51 2.81 2.15 -11.65
N PRO A 52 2.34 1.12 -12.38
CA PRO A 52 1.06 1.18 -13.09
C PRO A 52 -0.09 1.55 -12.14
N PRO A 53 -1.20 2.12 -12.63
CA PRO A 53 -2.36 2.43 -11.79
C PRO A 53 -2.87 1.21 -11.03
N ALA A 54 -3.08 1.31 -9.72
CA ALA A 54 -3.62 0.22 -8.89
C ALA A 54 -5.07 -0.20 -9.27
N GLY A 55 -5.72 0.56 -10.16
CA GLY A 55 -7.08 0.33 -10.63
C GLY A 55 -8.15 0.83 -9.65
N ASP A 56 -9.42 0.65 -10.03
CA ASP A 56 -10.55 0.93 -9.14
C ASP A 56 -10.69 -0.16 -8.06
N VAL A 57 -11.07 0.26 -6.86
CA VAL A 57 -11.25 -0.57 -5.67
C VAL A 57 -12.61 -0.36 -4.99
N SER A 58 -13.45 0.55 -5.49
CA SER A 58 -14.72 0.95 -4.86
C SER A 58 -15.71 -0.21 -4.62
N GLY A 59 -15.66 -1.26 -5.44
CA GLY A 59 -16.48 -2.46 -5.30
C GLY A 59 -15.85 -3.60 -4.50
N LEU A 60 -14.64 -3.44 -3.96
CA LEU A 60 -13.95 -4.48 -3.22
C LEU A 60 -14.36 -4.49 -1.73
N PRO A 61 -14.35 -5.65 -1.06
CA PRO A 61 -14.52 -5.70 0.38
C PRO A 61 -13.40 -4.93 1.08
N LEU A 62 -13.72 -4.31 2.22
CA LEU A 62 -12.72 -3.68 3.07
C LEU A 62 -11.78 -4.76 3.64
N PRO A 63 -10.46 -4.66 3.42
CA PRO A 63 -9.52 -5.60 4.00
C PRO A 63 -9.29 -5.29 5.49
N SER A 64 -8.97 -6.32 6.26
CA SER A 64 -8.46 -6.17 7.61
C SER A 64 -7.02 -5.61 7.60
N LEU A 65 -6.62 -5.00 8.73
CA LEU A 65 -5.22 -4.55 8.90
C LEU A 65 -4.21 -5.69 8.83
N GLU A 66 -4.59 -6.90 9.24
CA GLU A 66 -3.74 -8.09 9.17
C GLU A 66 -3.50 -8.51 7.72
N GLU A 67 -4.56 -8.58 6.89
CA GLU A 67 -4.44 -8.89 5.46
C GLU A 67 -3.53 -7.90 4.72
N VAL A 68 -3.59 -6.62 5.10
CA VAL A 68 -2.72 -5.58 4.53
C VAL A 68 -1.27 -5.77 4.97
N ARG A 69 -1.02 -6.08 6.24
CA ARG A 69 0.34 -6.36 6.75
C ARG A 69 0.95 -7.59 6.08
N ASP A 70 0.18 -8.67 5.95
CA ASP A 70 0.63 -9.89 5.29
C ASP A 70 0.95 -9.64 3.82
N ALA A 71 0.15 -8.80 3.15
CA ALA A 71 0.43 -8.42 1.77
C ALA A 71 1.72 -7.58 1.64
N LEU A 72 1.99 -6.69 2.59
CA LEU A 72 3.24 -5.92 2.61
C LEU A 72 4.45 -6.81 2.89
N LEU A 73 4.34 -7.80 3.78
CA LEU A 73 5.41 -8.76 4.02
C LEU A 73 5.70 -9.60 2.77
N ALA A 74 4.65 -10.12 2.11
CA ALA A 74 4.80 -10.85 0.85
C ALA A 74 5.43 -9.98 -0.25
N ALA A 75 5.05 -8.71 -0.34
CA ALA A 75 5.67 -7.78 -1.29
C ALA A 75 7.14 -7.51 -0.97
N ALA A 76 7.51 -7.41 0.31
CA ALA A 76 8.90 -7.22 0.73
C ALA A 76 9.76 -8.44 0.40
N ASP A 77 9.23 -9.66 0.60
CA ASP A 77 9.90 -10.91 0.25
C ASP A 77 10.09 -11.06 -1.28
N ALA A 78 9.16 -10.51 -2.06
CA ALA A 78 9.20 -10.49 -3.53
C ALA A 78 9.91 -9.26 -4.12
N ALA A 79 10.42 -8.34 -3.29
CA ALA A 79 10.98 -7.08 -3.77
C ALA A 79 12.22 -7.32 -4.65
N GLU A 80 12.28 -6.64 -5.79
CA GLU A 80 13.36 -6.82 -6.76
C GLU A 80 14.56 -5.90 -6.48
N SER A 81 14.42 -4.98 -5.52
CA SER A 81 15.47 -4.04 -5.13
C SER A 81 15.42 -3.67 -3.65
N VAL A 82 16.57 -3.24 -3.12
CA VAL A 82 16.68 -2.72 -1.74
C VAL A 82 15.82 -1.47 -1.55
N GLU A 83 15.75 -0.60 -2.56
CA GLU A 83 14.91 0.60 -2.52
C GLU A 83 13.42 0.24 -2.38
N GLU A 84 12.95 -0.74 -3.15
CA GLU A 84 11.59 -1.24 -3.07
C GLU A 84 11.30 -1.88 -1.71
N ALA A 85 12.18 -2.76 -1.22
CA ALA A 85 12.05 -3.37 0.10
C ALA A 85 12.00 -2.33 1.23
N LEU A 86 12.86 -1.30 1.18
CA LEU A 86 12.85 -0.20 2.14
C LEU A 86 11.57 0.63 2.06
N THR A 87 11.04 0.85 0.87
CA THR A 87 9.79 1.59 0.66
C THR A 87 8.60 0.83 1.23
N ILE A 88 8.56 -0.49 1.03
CA ILE A 88 7.54 -1.38 1.60
C ILE A 88 7.64 -1.38 3.13
N ALA A 89 8.85 -1.49 3.69
CA ALA A 89 9.07 -1.43 5.13
C ALA A 89 8.59 -0.09 5.72
N ARG A 90 8.83 1.02 5.02
CA ARG A 90 8.34 2.35 5.42
C ARG A 90 6.82 2.42 5.37
N ALA A 91 6.18 1.91 4.32
CA ALA A 91 4.72 1.83 4.24
C ALA A 91 4.13 0.98 5.39
N GLY A 92 4.80 -0.12 5.75
CA GLY A 92 4.44 -0.92 6.92
C GLY A 92 4.59 -0.17 8.25
N ALA A 93 5.58 0.73 8.36
CA ALA A 93 5.75 1.57 9.54
C ALA A 93 4.61 2.61 9.67
N GLU A 94 4.21 3.26 8.58
CA GLU A 94 3.09 4.21 8.56
C GLU A 94 1.78 3.57 9.09
N LEU A 95 1.51 2.30 8.74
CA LEU A 95 0.33 1.55 9.23
C LEU A 95 0.32 1.26 10.74
N ASN A 96 1.44 1.44 11.43
CA ASN A 96 1.59 1.10 12.84
C ASN A 96 1.68 2.35 13.74
N THR A 97 1.58 3.55 13.18
CA THR A 97 1.80 4.82 13.88
C THR A 97 0.82 5.03 15.03
N SER A 98 -0.48 4.76 14.80
CA SER A 98 -1.52 4.95 15.83
C SER A 98 -1.46 3.97 17.01
N LYS A 99 -0.72 2.85 16.90
CA LYS A 99 -0.56 1.89 18.02
C LYS A 99 0.58 2.28 18.98
N ALA A 100 1.42 3.24 18.60
CA ALA A 100 2.61 3.63 19.36
C ALA A 100 2.40 4.89 20.22
N SER A 101 1.20 5.50 20.19
CA SER A 101 0.86 6.75 20.89
C SER A 101 -0.04 6.53 22.10
#